data_AF-A0A257LKS9-F1
#
_entry.id   AF-A0A257LKS9-F1
#
_cell.length_a   1.000
_cell.length_b   1.000
_cell.length_c   1.000
_cell.angle_alpha   90.00
_cell.angle_beta   90.00
_cell.angle_gamma   90.00
#
_symmetry.space_group_name_H-M   'P 1'
#
loop_
_entity.id
_entity.type
_entity.pdbx_description
1 polymer ?
#
loop_
_entity_poly.entity_id
_entity_poly.type
_entity_poly.pdbx_seq_one_letter_code
_entity_poly.pdbx_strand_id
1 'polypeptide(L)'
;AAGECGVTISNTFYLARMMRSTKADDQAAMNAVGIVWPNQASWGTHVNVSGAGVLKHAPNKANAVKFMEYLASDEAQGYFANGNNEWPVVKGNVAANPTLAAMGSFKPDALPIGELAKTTVAAQKVFDRAGWK
;
A
#
# COMPACT_ATOMS: atom_id res chain seq x y z
N ALA A 1 20.11 -3.24 -3.33
CA ALA A 1 21.00 -2.69 -4.37
C ALA A 1 22.46 -2.69 -3.93
N ALA A 2 22.87 -1.87 -2.95
CA ALA A 2 24.28 -1.71 -2.53
C ALA A 2 24.93 -2.91 -1.81
N GLY A 3 24.21 -4.03 -1.62
CA GLY A 3 24.78 -5.27 -1.05
C GLY A 3 24.82 -5.36 0.48
N GLU A 4 24.33 -4.37 1.22
CA GLU A 4 24.38 -4.35 2.69
C GLU A 4 23.46 -5.39 3.37
N CYS A 5 22.36 -5.77 2.73
CA CYS A 5 21.38 -6.75 3.23
C CYS A 5 20.84 -7.59 2.07
N GLY A 6 20.52 -8.87 2.35
CA GLY A 6 19.98 -9.81 1.34
C GLY A 6 18.49 -9.64 1.05
N VAL A 7 17.70 -9.15 2.01
CA VAL A 7 16.26 -8.95 1.89
C VAL A 7 15.78 -7.85 2.84
N THR A 8 14.67 -7.20 2.50
CA THR A 8 13.97 -6.24 3.37
C THR A 8 12.46 -6.31 3.12
N ILE A 9 11.68 -5.60 3.94
CA ILE A 9 10.23 -5.44 3.80
C ILE A 9 9.95 -3.96 3.53
N SER A 10 9.18 -3.67 2.49
CA SER A 10 8.80 -2.30 2.12
C SER A 10 7.40 -2.27 1.52
N ASN A 11 6.74 -1.12 1.61
CA ASN A 11 5.50 -0.90 0.87
C ASN A 11 5.80 -0.80 -0.64
N THR A 12 4.91 -1.37 -1.44
CA THR A 12 5.06 -1.50 -2.89
C THR A 12 5.17 -0.15 -3.60
N PHE A 13 4.47 0.88 -3.12
CA PHE A 13 4.46 2.19 -3.76
C PHE A 13 5.84 2.88 -3.74
N TYR A 14 6.75 2.53 -2.81
CA TYR A 14 8.13 3.02 -2.84
C TYR A 14 8.91 2.43 -4.02
N LEU A 15 8.76 1.13 -4.27
CA LEU A 15 9.37 0.47 -5.41
C LEU A 15 8.78 1.03 -6.71
N ALA A 16 7.47 1.24 -6.77
CA ALA A 16 6.84 1.83 -7.95
C ALA A 16 7.34 3.25 -8.23
N ARG A 17 7.57 4.06 -7.18
CA ARG A 17 8.17 5.39 -7.31
C ARG A 17 9.60 5.31 -7.87
N MET A 18 10.41 4.35 -7.41
CA MET A 18 11.77 4.16 -7.93
C MET A 18 11.76 3.64 -9.38
N MET A 19 10.89 2.68 -9.72
CA MET A 19 10.73 2.16 -11.09
C MET A 19 10.31 3.22 -12.09
N ARG A 20 9.58 4.26 -11.64
CA ARG A 20 9.16 5.39 -12.47
C ARG A 20 10.16 6.55 -12.49
N SER A 21 11.25 6.45 -11.72
CA SER A 21 12.23 7.52 -11.60
C SER A 21 13.09 7.65 -12.86
N THR A 22 13.43 8.89 -13.21
CA THR A 22 14.40 9.19 -14.28
C THR A 22 15.82 9.32 -13.75
N LYS A 23 16.04 9.19 -12.44
CA LYS A 23 17.38 9.22 -11.85
C LYS A 23 18.11 7.91 -12.12
N ALA A 24 19.34 8.01 -12.61
CA ALA A 24 20.18 6.84 -12.93
C ALA A 24 20.37 5.91 -11.72
N ASP A 25 20.56 6.47 -10.54
CA ASP A 25 20.79 5.68 -9.32
C ASP A 25 19.55 4.86 -8.91
N ASP A 26 18.34 5.42 -9.06
CA ASP A 26 17.09 4.70 -8.77
C ASP A 26 16.89 3.54 -9.75
N GLN A 27 17.20 3.77 -11.03
CA GLN A 27 17.12 2.74 -12.08
C GLN A 27 18.14 1.62 -11.83
N ALA A 28 19.39 1.97 -11.52
CA ALA A 28 20.43 1.02 -11.16
C ALA A 28 20.04 0.20 -9.91
N ALA A 29 19.44 0.86 -8.91
CA ALA A 29 18.96 0.19 -7.71
C ALA A 29 17.83 -0.80 -8.01
N MET A 30 16.85 -0.41 -8.84
CA MET A 30 15.73 -1.28 -9.20
C MET A 30 16.14 -2.47 -10.07
N ASN A 31 17.17 -2.33 -10.90
CA ASN A 31 17.74 -3.44 -11.66
C ASN A 31 18.42 -4.49 -10.77
N ALA A 32 18.79 -4.14 -9.55
CA ALA A 32 19.51 -4.99 -8.60
C ALA A 32 18.62 -5.60 -7.51
N VAL A 33 17.30 -5.40 -7.55
CA VAL A 33 16.36 -5.90 -6.53
C VAL A 33 15.23 -6.71 -7.17
N GLY A 34 14.88 -7.83 -6.53
CA GLY A 34 13.71 -8.61 -6.89
C GLY A 34 12.51 -8.28 -6.00
N ILE A 35 11.31 -8.51 -6.53
CA ILE A 35 10.05 -8.39 -5.77
C ILE A 35 9.57 -9.80 -5.44
N VAL A 36 9.25 -10.04 -4.17
CA VAL A 36 8.68 -11.30 -3.69
C VAL A 36 7.35 -11.02 -3.00
N TRP A 37 6.31 -11.72 -3.45
CA TRP A 37 5.00 -11.73 -2.80
C TRP A 37 4.97 -12.88 -1.79
N PRO A 38 4.95 -12.62 -0.48
CA PRO A 38 5.00 -13.66 0.53
C PRO A 38 3.66 -14.39 0.66
N ASN A 39 3.66 -15.55 1.34
CA ASN A 39 2.46 -16.29 1.78
C ASN A 39 1.47 -16.71 0.67
N GLN A 40 1.91 -16.80 -0.57
CA GLN A 40 1.03 -17.09 -1.73
C GLN A 40 0.37 -18.47 -1.68
N ALA A 41 1.02 -19.45 -1.02
CA ALA A 41 0.44 -20.78 -0.79
C ALA A 41 -0.55 -20.84 0.39
N SER A 42 -0.64 -19.81 1.25
CA SER A 42 -1.48 -19.82 2.46
C SER A 42 -2.52 -18.70 2.46
N TRP A 43 -2.38 -17.67 3.30
CA TRP A 43 -3.36 -16.57 3.42
C TRP A 43 -3.15 -15.45 2.40
N GLY A 44 -1.95 -15.28 1.85
CA GLY A 44 -1.64 -14.22 0.87
C GLY A 44 -0.79 -13.09 1.45
N THR A 45 -0.37 -12.17 0.58
CA THR A 45 0.44 -10.99 0.93
C THR A 45 -0.38 -10.04 1.79
N HIS A 46 0.19 -9.59 2.91
CA HIS A 46 -0.43 -8.55 3.73
C HIS A 46 -0.70 -7.28 2.91
N VAL A 47 -1.93 -6.79 2.97
CA VAL A 47 -2.35 -5.52 2.37
C VAL A 47 -2.77 -4.55 3.47
N ASN A 48 -2.46 -3.27 3.27
CA ASN A 48 -2.91 -2.19 4.12
C ASN A 48 -3.57 -1.09 3.26
N VAL A 49 -4.22 -0.11 3.89
CA VAL A 49 -5.01 0.91 3.19
C VAL A 49 -4.65 2.32 3.60
N SER A 50 -4.70 3.22 2.62
CA SER A 50 -4.89 4.65 2.86
C SER A 50 -6.36 4.90 3.21
N GLY A 51 -6.63 5.28 4.46
CA GLY A 51 -7.98 5.47 4.99
C GLY A 51 -8.41 6.93 5.13
N ALA A 52 -9.72 7.16 5.19
CA ALA A 52 -10.32 8.46 5.49
C ALA A 52 -11.46 8.33 6.50
N GLY A 53 -11.79 9.42 7.18
CA GLY A 53 -12.90 9.47 8.13
C GLY A 53 -13.40 10.88 8.37
N VAL A 54 -14.67 11.01 8.74
CA VAL A 54 -15.27 12.30 9.13
C VAL A 54 -15.10 12.50 10.63
N LEU A 55 -14.46 13.61 11.01
CA LEU A 55 -14.29 13.96 12.42
C LEU A 55 -15.64 14.15 13.13
N LYS A 56 -15.69 13.76 14.41
CA LYS A 56 -16.90 13.82 15.24
C LYS A 56 -17.55 15.20 15.29
N HIS A 57 -16.75 16.26 15.23
CA HIS A 57 -17.18 17.67 15.31
C HIS A 57 -16.90 18.43 14.00
N ALA A 58 -16.92 17.75 12.85
CA ALA A 58 -16.69 18.41 11.57
C ALA A 58 -17.71 19.55 11.34
N PRO A 59 -17.28 20.82 11.17
CA PRO A 59 -18.18 21.96 11.04
C PRO A 59 -18.98 21.91 9.72
N ASN A 60 -18.52 21.11 8.76
CA ASN A 60 -19.21 20.87 7.50
C ASN A 60 -19.30 19.36 7.22
N LYS A 61 -20.06 18.66 8.07
CA LYS A 61 -20.21 17.19 8.00
C LYS A 61 -20.75 16.71 6.64
N ALA A 62 -21.70 17.44 6.04
CA ALA A 62 -22.29 17.06 4.76
C ALA A 62 -21.25 17.07 3.63
N ASN A 63 -20.41 18.10 3.54
CA ASN A 63 -19.37 18.15 2.51
C ASN A 63 -18.24 17.15 2.80
N ALA A 64 -17.94 16.86 4.07
CA ALA A 64 -16.97 15.83 4.41
C ALA A 64 -17.41 14.43 3.95
N VAL A 65 -18.72 14.10 4.08
CA VAL A 65 -19.27 12.86 3.53
C VAL A 65 -19.17 12.84 2.01
N LYS A 66 -19.58 13.91 1.32
CA LYS A 66 -19.44 14.02 -0.14
C LYS A 66 -18.00 13.85 -0.62
N PHE A 67 -17.03 14.35 0.16
CA PHE A 67 -15.62 14.17 -0.15
C PHE A 67 -15.19 12.70 -0.03
N MET A 68 -15.64 11.97 0.99
CA MET A 68 -15.35 10.53 1.08
C MET A 68 -16.03 9.74 -0.05
N GLU A 69 -17.26 10.09 -0.44
CA GLU A 69 -17.95 9.50 -1.60
C GLU A 69 -17.18 9.78 -2.88
N TYR A 70 -16.69 11.01 -3.08
CA TYR A 70 -15.84 11.37 -4.20
C TYR A 70 -14.56 10.52 -4.22
N LEU A 71 -13.86 10.37 -3.09
CA LEU A 71 -12.65 9.54 -3.01
C LEU A 71 -12.91 8.07 -3.37
N ALA A 72 -14.15 7.59 -3.21
CA ALA A 72 -14.59 6.25 -3.60
C ALA A 72 -15.17 6.19 -5.03
N SER A 73 -15.01 7.23 -5.85
CA SER A 73 -15.39 7.22 -7.26
C SER A 73 -14.26 6.70 -8.16
N ASP A 74 -14.60 6.21 -9.34
CA ASP A 74 -13.62 5.75 -10.34
C ASP A 74 -12.64 6.85 -10.75
N GLU A 75 -13.12 8.09 -10.87
CA GLU A 75 -12.30 9.25 -11.19
C GLU A 75 -11.24 9.51 -10.11
N ALA A 76 -11.68 9.63 -8.85
CA ALA A 76 -10.77 9.91 -7.75
C ALA A 76 -9.81 8.74 -7.51
N GLN A 77 -10.24 7.50 -7.66
CA GLN A 77 -9.35 6.33 -7.55
C GLN A 77 -8.33 6.29 -8.69
N GLY A 78 -8.74 6.64 -9.91
CA GLY A 78 -7.85 6.78 -11.06
C GLY A 78 -6.83 7.92 -10.92
N TYR A 79 -7.17 8.99 -10.20
CA TYR A 79 -6.25 10.09 -9.91
C TYR A 79 -5.39 9.82 -8.66
N PHE A 80 -6.02 9.57 -7.52
CA PHE A 80 -5.40 9.49 -6.20
C PHE A 80 -4.61 8.19 -6.00
N ALA A 81 -5.25 7.02 -6.15
CA ALA A 81 -4.58 5.75 -5.89
C ALA A 81 -3.47 5.50 -6.93
N ASN A 82 -3.79 5.62 -8.22
CA ASN A 82 -2.78 5.48 -9.27
C ASN A 82 -1.70 6.55 -9.20
N GLY A 83 -2.05 7.80 -8.88
CA GLY A 83 -1.11 8.91 -8.72
C GLY A 83 -0.07 8.63 -7.65
N ASN A 84 -0.47 7.97 -6.55
CA ASN A 84 0.44 7.57 -5.48
C ASN A 84 1.08 6.18 -5.69
N ASN A 85 0.81 5.51 -6.81
CA ASN A 85 1.21 4.12 -7.07
C ASN A 85 0.65 3.10 -6.05
N GLU A 86 -0.61 3.25 -5.68
CA GLU A 86 -1.39 2.29 -4.89
C GLU A 86 -2.44 1.61 -5.77
N TRP A 87 -2.99 0.48 -5.29
CA TRP A 87 -4.12 -0.17 -5.95
C TRP A 87 -5.43 0.53 -5.60
N PRO A 88 -6.29 0.79 -6.60
CA PRO A 88 -7.66 1.20 -6.36
C PRO A 88 -8.43 0.18 -5.51
N VAL A 89 -9.33 0.66 -4.64
CA VAL A 89 -10.17 -0.21 -3.80
C VAL A 89 -11.55 -0.49 -4.41
N VAL A 90 -11.95 0.30 -5.42
CA VAL A 90 -13.25 0.18 -6.07
C VAL A 90 -13.24 -0.94 -7.11
N LYS A 91 -14.40 -1.57 -7.32
CA LYS A 91 -14.61 -2.56 -8.38
C LYS A 91 -14.90 -1.94 -9.75
N GLY A 92 -14.92 -0.61 -9.84
CA GLY A 92 -15.25 0.11 -11.06
C GLY A 92 -14.13 0.10 -12.09
N ASN A 93 -14.27 0.94 -13.11
CA ASN A 93 -13.39 0.92 -14.27
C ASN A 93 -12.23 1.90 -14.10
N VAL A 94 -11.30 1.56 -13.20
CA VAL A 94 -10.07 2.34 -13.00
C VAL A 94 -8.96 1.79 -13.87
N ALA A 95 -8.33 2.67 -14.66
CA ALA A 95 -7.20 2.29 -15.51
C ALA A 95 -6.08 1.65 -14.68
N ALA A 96 -5.53 0.53 -15.18
CA ALA A 96 -4.45 -0.16 -14.50
C ALA A 96 -3.18 0.70 -14.48
N ASN A 97 -2.48 0.72 -13.34
CA ASN A 97 -1.15 1.33 -13.24
C ASN A 97 -0.09 0.38 -13.85
N PRO A 98 0.60 0.77 -14.95
CA PRO A 98 1.55 -0.11 -15.62
C PRO A 98 2.71 -0.54 -14.73
N THR A 99 3.14 0.31 -13.81
CA THR A 99 4.24 0.01 -12.88
C THR A 99 3.82 -1.05 -11.87
N LEU A 100 2.59 -0.97 -11.34
CA LEU A 100 2.05 -2.02 -10.47
C LEU A 100 1.85 -3.33 -11.22
N ALA A 101 1.38 -3.27 -12.48
CA ALA A 101 1.25 -4.45 -13.32
C ALA A 101 2.60 -5.15 -13.57
N ALA A 102 3.67 -4.37 -13.75
CA ALA A 102 5.03 -4.90 -13.92
C ALA A 102 5.59 -5.61 -12.67
N MET A 103 4.99 -5.40 -11.48
CA MET A 103 5.36 -6.15 -10.27
C MET A 103 4.74 -7.55 -10.21
N GLY A 104 3.91 -7.91 -11.19
CA GLY A 104 3.22 -9.20 -11.24
C GLY A 104 1.96 -9.26 -10.39
N SER A 105 1.26 -10.40 -10.47
CA SER A 105 0.05 -10.65 -9.69
C SER A 105 0.38 -11.32 -8.35
N PHE A 106 -0.49 -11.09 -7.37
CA PHE A 106 -0.40 -11.74 -6.06
C PHE A 106 -1.79 -11.98 -5.47
N LYS A 107 -1.89 -12.96 -4.59
CA LYS A 107 -3.03 -13.19 -3.71
C LYS A 107 -2.92 -12.26 -2.50
N PRO A 108 -3.86 -11.32 -2.29
CA PRO A 108 -3.90 -10.51 -1.09
C PRO A 108 -4.41 -11.33 0.09
N ASP A 109 -3.93 -11.01 1.29
CA ASP A 109 -4.52 -11.48 2.54
C ASP A 109 -5.95 -10.97 2.68
N ALA A 110 -6.88 -11.86 3.05
CA ALA A 110 -8.30 -11.57 3.22
C ALA A 110 -8.65 -11.10 4.65
N LEU A 111 -7.67 -10.99 5.56
CA LEU A 111 -7.89 -10.49 6.91
C LEU A 111 -8.50 -9.08 6.88
N PRO A 112 -9.67 -8.85 7.52
CA PRO A 112 -10.26 -7.52 7.56
C PRO A 112 -9.32 -6.54 8.30
N ILE A 113 -8.99 -5.41 7.67
CA ILE A 113 -8.08 -4.39 8.22
C ILE A 113 -8.49 -3.95 9.64
N GLY A 114 -9.80 -3.84 9.91
CA GLY A 114 -10.31 -3.47 11.23
C GLY A 114 -9.96 -4.44 12.36
N GLU A 115 -9.64 -5.70 12.04
CA GLU A 115 -9.19 -6.69 13.03
C GLU A 115 -7.74 -6.44 13.48
N LEU A 116 -6.91 -5.82 12.63
CA LEU A 116 -5.51 -5.49 12.97
C LEU A 116 -5.41 -4.50 14.13
N ALA A 117 -6.36 -3.57 14.23
CA ALA A 117 -6.38 -2.59 15.31
C ALA A 117 -6.51 -3.25 16.70
N LYS A 118 -7.18 -4.41 16.78
CA LYS A 118 -7.35 -5.16 18.02
C LYS A 118 -6.04 -5.77 18.53
N THR A 119 -5.06 -5.97 17.63
CA THR A 119 -3.79 -6.64 17.95
C THR A 119 -2.61 -5.67 18.09
N THR A 120 -2.79 -4.37 17.85
CA THR A 120 -1.71 -3.37 17.87
C THR A 120 -0.92 -3.36 19.19
N VAL A 121 -1.61 -3.41 20.34
CA VAL A 121 -0.94 -3.44 21.66
C VAL A 121 -0.13 -4.72 21.85
N ALA A 122 -0.64 -5.86 21.36
CA ALA A 122 0.07 -7.13 21.44
C ALA A 122 1.31 -7.12 20.52
N ALA A 123 1.18 -6.60 19.29
CA ALA A 123 2.29 -6.45 18.35
C ALA A 123 3.41 -5.56 18.92
N GLN A 124 3.06 -4.42 19.52
CA GLN A 124 4.04 -3.53 20.15
C GLN A 124 4.84 -4.22 21.27
N LYS A 125 4.16 -5.03 22.10
CA LYS A 125 4.82 -5.84 23.15
C LYS A 125 5.73 -6.93 22.57
N VAL A 126 5.46 -7.42 21.36
CA VAL A 126 6.35 -8.37 20.67
C VAL A 126 7.59 -7.64 20.18
N PHE A 127 7.44 -6.48 19.53
CA PHE A 127 8.58 -5.69 19.04
C PHE A 127 9.50 -5.23 20.17
N ASP A 128 8.92 -4.73 21.26
CA ASP A 128 9.66 -4.31 22.46
C ASP A 128 10.47 -5.45 23.07
N ARG A 129 9.84 -6.61 23.32
CA ARG A 129 10.53 -7.79 23.87
C ARG A 129 11.58 -8.37 22.92
N ALA A 130 11.41 -8.21 21.61
CA ALA A 130 12.40 -8.62 20.63
C ALA A 130 13.56 -7.63 20.48
N GLY A 131 13.48 -6.45 21.11
CA GLY A 131 14.48 -5.39 20.96
C GLY A 131 14.51 -4.77 19.56
N TRP A 132 13.40 -4.86 18.81
CA TRP A 132 13.29 -4.22 17.50
C TRP A 132 13.21 -2.70 17.70
N LYS A 133 14.23 -2.00 17.19
CA LYS A 133 14.35 -0.53 17.24
C LYS A 133 13.71 0.17 16.04
#